data_AF-W4KHM8-F1
#
_entry.id   AF-W4KHM8-F1
#
_cell.length_a   1.000
_cell.length_b   1.000
_cell.length_c   1.000
_cell.angle_alpha   90.00
_cell.angle_beta   90.00
_cell.angle_gamma   90.00
#
_symmetry.space_group_name_H-M   'P 1'
#
loop_
_entity.id
_entity.type
_entity.pdbx_description
1 polymer ?
#
loop_
_entity_poly.entity_id
_entity_poly.type
_entity_poly.pdbx_seq_one_letter_code
_entity_poly.pdbx_strand_id
1 'polypeptide(L)'
;MYHFTALSSADKLPPSSVSSQLDEELLQPPAKRRRISSSSLSDAEDDEDENRPLASRMVGTHVSSNGTRPHGRRSGKKTSSMKSKAQTAPASIPPPTGEQQAEMNGEFSQLNGHEPPVKMEDQLDEGQLDLLATGVTVDTASAATISPPLKPEKISAKELRKGVIKILPIENDGQPRSFVILTNLKTLFQKQLPVMPREYIARLVYDSNSKCLAICKRGYKVVGGICYRPFTHRGFAEIVFFATASADQVKGYGALLMDHFKAHIRRTYPDMMHFLTYADNFAVGYFKKQGFSKNITLDRAIWAGYIKDYEGGTIMQCTMLRKVDYLATKEIVAQQREAILAKIRQMSKSHIVYEGLPQFQDGKGEGLVIDPKDVPGLRESGWIPNMNVPARPSTKNFERSAMESILSDLQAHPQAWPFKEPVNAQEVPDYYDVIQNPMDFSTMEHKLETGQYADLDSFIVDAQLVFENAKVYNPEDTIYYKGAVKMERVLMDHVSRVREIS
;
A
#
# COMPACT_ATOMS: atom_id res chain seq x y z
N MET A 1 -4.89 79.30 -17.08
CA MET A 1 -4.03 80.51 -17.19
C MET A 1 -3.12 80.33 -18.42
N TYR A 2 -2.58 81.41 -19.00
CA TYR A 2 -1.96 81.43 -20.35
C TYR A 2 -0.71 80.50 -20.47
N HIS A 3 -0.33 79.82 -21.56
CA HIS A 3 -0.52 79.89 -23.04
C HIS A 3 0.66 80.53 -23.81
N PHE A 4 1.39 79.74 -24.63
CA PHE A 4 2.21 80.10 -25.83
C PHE A 4 2.63 78.76 -26.51
N THR A 5 2.18 78.32 -27.71
CA THR A 5 2.47 78.71 -29.13
C THR A 5 3.95 78.76 -29.53
N ALA A 6 4.44 78.25 -30.69
CA ALA A 6 3.92 77.36 -31.77
C ALA A 6 5.15 76.74 -32.54
N LEU A 7 5.19 76.22 -33.80
CA LEU A 7 4.33 76.06 -35.01
C LEU A 7 5.04 75.08 -36.01
N SER A 8 4.38 74.64 -37.11
CA SER A 8 4.96 74.07 -38.38
C SER A 8 5.50 72.61 -38.35
N SER A 9 5.35 71.71 -39.35
CA SER A 9 4.45 71.50 -40.53
C SER A 9 4.60 70.00 -40.93
N ALA A 10 3.65 69.17 -41.41
CA ALA A 10 2.42 69.29 -42.22
C ALA A 10 2.59 68.88 -43.71
N ASP A 11 2.33 67.59 -44.03
CA ASP A 11 1.81 67.00 -45.29
C ASP A 11 2.02 65.45 -45.32
N LYS A 12 1.23 64.57 -45.97
CA LYS A 12 -0.17 64.58 -46.47
C LYS A 12 -0.68 63.11 -46.64
N LEU A 13 -1.99 62.88 -46.62
CA LEU A 13 -2.73 61.60 -46.87
C LEU A 13 -3.25 61.55 -48.35
N PRO A 14 -4.12 60.62 -48.87
CA PRO A 14 -4.84 59.43 -48.33
C PRO A 14 -4.78 58.18 -49.31
N PRO A 15 -5.83 57.34 -49.59
CA PRO A 15 -6.39 56.23 -48.77
C PRO A 15 -6.63 54.85 -49.48
N SER A 16 -7.05 53.82 -48.70
CA SER A 16 -8.03 52.71 -48.97
C SER A 16 -8.11 51.99 -50.35
N SER A 17 -8.31 50.66 -50.43
CA SER A 17 -9.60 49.99 -50.12
C SER A 17 -9.53 48.43 -50.26
N VAL A 18 -10.10 47.64 -49.33
CA VAL A 18 -11.38 46.88 -49.34
C VAL A 18 -11.40 45.47 -50.00
N SER A 19 -11.29 44.46 -49.13
CA SER A 19 -12.00 43.15 -49.00
C SER A 19 -12.76 42.46 -50.17
N SER A 20 -12.47 41.17 -50.38
CA SER A 20 -13.39 40.02 -50.62
C SER A 20 -12.57 38.74 -50.92
N GLN A 21 -13.09 37.50 -51.00
CA GLN A 21 -14.04 36.68 -50.21
C GLN A 21 -13.99 35.24 -50.82
N LEU A 22 -14.43 34.18 -50.12
CA LEU A 22 -14.55 32.79 -50.63
C LEU A 22 -13.20 32.04 -50.82
N ASP A 23 -13.08 30.69 -50.82
CA ASP A 23 -14.09 29.62 -50.64
C ASP A 23 -13.52 28.35 -49.92
N GLU A 24 -14.36 27.34 -49.71
CA GLU A 24 -14.12 26.10 -48.92
C GLU A 24 -13.89 24.84 -49.80
N GLU A 25 -12.91 23.96 -49.47
CA GLU A 25 -13.08 22.51 -49.66
C GLU A 25 -12.10 21.60 -48.86
N LEU A 26 -12.38 20.28 -48.87
CA LEU A 26 -11.79 19.21 -48.05
C LEU A 26 -10.80 18.33 -48.85
N LEU A 27 -9.91 17.61 -48.17
CA LEU A 27 -9.37 16.33 -48.68
C LEU A 27 -8.88 15.40 -47.55
N GLN A 28 -8.91 14.07 -47.79
CA GLN A 28 -8.68 13.02 -46.79
C GLN A 28 -7.36 12.24 -47.02
N PRO A 29 -6.75 11.63 -45.98
CA PRO A 29 -5.55 10.80 -46.13
C PRO A 29 -5.88 9.34 -46.57
N PRO A 30 -5.05 8.72 -47.44
CA PRO A 30 -5.26 7.35 -47.95
C PRO A 30 -4.76 6.24 -47.00
N ALA A 31 -5.09 4.98 -47.31
CA ALA A 31 -4.92 3.84 -46.39
C ALA A 31 -4.17 2.62 -46.95
N LYS A 32 -3.47 1.92 -46.03
CA LYS A 32 -3.15 0.46 -45.97
C LYS A 32 -2.64 -0.28 -47.24
N ARG A 33 -1.48 -0.94 -47.11
CA ARG A 33 -1.16 -2.21 -47.81
C ARG A 33 -0.60 -3.27 -46.85
N ARG A 34 -0.49 -4.52 -47.34
CA ARG A 34 -0.42 -5.78 -46.57
C ARG A 34 0.55 -6.75 -47.25
N ARG A 35 1.41 -7.46 -46.51
CA ARG A 35 2.14 -8.66 -47.00
C ARG A 35 2.46 -9.59 -45.81
N ILE A 36 1.71 -10.68 -45.62
CA ILE A 36 1.99 -12.11 -45.96
C ILE A 36 3.38 -12.67 -45.59
N SER A 37 3.36 -13.92 -45.14
CA SER A 37 4.29 -14.66 -44.28
C SER A 37 5.25 -15.63 -45.00
N SER A 38 6.24 -16.13 -44.25
CA SER A 38 6.80 -17.49 -44.39
C SER A 38 7.24 -18.04 -43.02
N SER A 39 7.19 -19.37 -42.84
CA SER A 39 7.65 -20.14 -41.68
C SER A 39 9.13 -20.59 -41.86
N SER A 40 9.82 -21.42 -41.07
CA SER A 40 9.44 -22.57 -40.23
C SER A 40 10.58 -23.01 -39.26
N LEU A 41 10.25 -23.86 -38.27
CA LEU A 41 11.13 -24.85 -37.56
C LEU A 41 12.26 -24.29 -36.65
N SER A 42 12.71 -24.95 -35.58
CA SER A 42 12.25 -26.20 -34.92
C SER A 42 12.74 -26.29 -33.45
N ASP A 43 11.93 -26.93 -32.62
CA ASP A 43 12.21 -27.88 -31.52
C ASP A 43 13.38 -27.63 -30.53
N ALA A 44 13.00 -27.43 -29.27
CA ALA A 44 13.56 -28.15 -28.12
C ALA A 44 12.42 -28.35 -27.09
N GLU A 45 12.19 -29.58 -26.66
CA GLU A 45 11.29 -29.94 -25.54
C GLU A 45 12.19 -30.18 -24.31
N ASP A 46 11.76 -29.72 -23.13
CA ASP A 46 12.41 -29.99 -21.83
C ASP A 46 11.32 -30.45 -20.85
N ASP A 47 11.63 -31.47 -20.03
CA ASP A 47 10.64 -32.20 -19.23
C ASP A 47 10.25 -31.52 -17.90
N GLU A 48 8.94 -31.41 -17.63
CA GLU A 48 8.37 -31.11 -16.30
C GLU A 48 7.42 -32.23 -15.83
N ASP A 49 7.95 -33.39 -15.43
CA ASP A 49 7.12 -34.41 -14.73
C ASP A 49 7.91 -35.32 -13.75
N GLU A 50 8.92 -34.77 -13.05
CA GLU A 50 9.58 -35.49 -11.94
C GLU A 50 9.96 -34.54 -10.78
N ASN A 51 9.12 -34.47 -9.74
CA ASN A 51 9.47 -33.99 -8.38
C ASN A 51 8.30 -34.30 -7.39
N ARG A 52 8.40 -35.38 -6.61
CA ARG A 52 7.57 -35.64 -5.42
C ARG A 52 8.46 -36.22 -4.30
N PRO A 53 8.33 -35.76 -3.04
CA PRO A 53 9.11 -36.30 -1.94
C PRO A 53 8.78 -37.78 -1.64
N LEU A 54 9.79 -38.54 -1.21
CA LEU A 54 9.79 -40.01 -1.18
C LEU A 54 9.16 -40.61 0.10
N ALA A 55 7.91 -40.24 0.41
CA ALA A 55 7.16 -40.72 1.58
C ALA A 55 5.96 -41.63 1.23
N SER A 56 6.10 -42.57 0.28
CA SER A 56 4.97 -43.43 -0.14
C SER A 56 5.34 -44.79 -0.76
N ARG A 57 6.22 -45.60 -0.14
CA ARG A 57 6.61 -46.91 -0.73
C ARG A 57 6.88 -48.08 0.24
N MET A 58 5.90 -48.41 1.07
CA MET A 58 5.62 -49.71 1.72
C MET A 58 4.22 -49.56 2.37
N VAL A 59 3.30 -50.54 2.49
CA VAL A 59 3.35 -52.02 2.55
C VAL A 59 2.18 -52.61 1.72
N GLY A 60 2.26 -53.87 1.27
CA GLY A 60 1.06 -54.63 0.85
C GLY A 60 1.27 -55.77 -0.15
N THR A 61 1.43 -57.01 0.34
CA THR A 61 1.47 -58.23 -0.49
C THR A 61 0.10 -58.91 -0.65
N HIS A 62 -0.03 -59.70 -1.72
CA HIS A 62 -1.21 -60.47 -2.16
C HIS A 62 -2.16 -61.04 -1.09
N VAL A 63 -3.48 -60.81 -1.29
CA VAL A 63 -4.52 -61.87 -1.34
C VAL A 63 -5.47 -61.55 -2.50
N SER A 64 -6.12 -62.56 -3.11
CA SER A 64 -7.01 -62.39 -4.27
C SER A 64 -8.30 -63.23 -4.14
N SER A 65 -9.45 -62.66 -4.50
CA SER A 65 -10.67 -63.42 -4.83
C SER A 65 -11.66 -62.62 -5.68
N ASN A 66 -12.40 -63.33 -6.54
CA ASN A 66 -13.45 -62.88 -7.46
C ASN A 66 -14.48 -61.91 -6.82
N GLY A 67 -15.21 -61.03 -7.50
CA GLY A 67 -15.52 -60.81 -8.92
C GLY A 67 -16.89 -60.09 -8.97
N THR A 68 -17.24 -59.21 -9.91
CA THR A 68 -17.81 -59.52 -11.25
C THR A 68 -18.04 -58.19 -12.02
N ARG A 69 -18.11 -58.22 -13.35
CA ARG A 69 -18.41 -57.08 -14.29
C ARG A 69 -19.92 -57.04 -14.67
N PRO A 70 -20.49 -56.09 -15.47
CA PRO A 70 -19.84 -55.21 -16.47
C PRO A 70 -20.40 -53.77 -16.71
N HIS A 71 -19.72 -53.08 -17.65
CA HIS A 71 -20.20 -52.02 -18.58
C HIS A 71 -20.53 -50.56 -18.13
N GLY A 72 -19.76 -49.63 -18.72
CA GLY A 72 -20.06 -48.20 -18.92
C GLY A 72 -19.31 -47.69 -20.17
N ARG A 73 -19.78 -46.63 -20.86
CA ARG A 73 -19.28 -46.23 -22.21
C ARG A 73 -18.40 -44.96 -22.25
N ARG A 74 -17.18 -45.15 -22.79
CA ARG A 74 -16.44 -44.33 -23.80
C ARG A 74 -16.73 -42.81 -23.94
N SER A 75 -15.70 -42.02 -23.57
CA SER A 75 -15.25 -40.74 -24.17
C SER A 75 -16.11 -39.45 -24.06
N GLY A 76 -15.44 -38.34 -23.71
CA GLY A 76 -16.01 -36.99 -23.71
C GLY A 76 -15.03 -35.89 -23.27
N LYS A 77 -14.02 -35.56 -24.09
CA LYS A 77 -12.99 -34.54 -23.79
C LYS A 77 -13.63 -33.14 -23.63
N LYS A 78 -13.45 -32.49 -22.47
CA LYS A 78 -13.88 -31.09 -22.22
C LYS A 78 -12.83 -30.31 -21.43
N THR A 79 -12.67 -29.05 -21.80
CA THR A 79 -11.83 -28.06 -21.13
C THR A 79 -12.48 -27.54 -19.84
N SER A 80 -11.66 -27.25 -18.83
CA SER A 80 -12.07 -26.72 -17.53
C SER A 80 -12.25 -25.21 -17.56
N SER A 81 -13.48 -24.73 -17.75
CA SER A 81 -13.82 -23.35 -17.40
C SER A 81 -13.96 -23.19 -15.88
N MET A 82 -13.37 -22.12 -15.32
CA MET A 82 -13.61 -21.76 -13.92
C MET A 82 -15.12 -21.51 -13.71
N LYS A 83 -15.72 -22.22 -12.75
CA LYS A 83 -17.15 -22.13 -12.42
C LYS A 83 -17.34 -21.47 -11.06
N SER A 84 -17.66 -20.18 -11.06
CA SER A 84 -18.18 -19.52 -9.87
C SER A 84 -19.57 -20.09 -9.53
N LYS A 85 -19.70 -20.67 -8.33
CA LYS A 85 -20.92 -21.33 -7.87
C LYS A 85 -21.40 -20.72 -6.55
N ALA A 86 -22.06 -19.55 -6.64
CA ALA A 86 -22.74 -18.93 -5.52
C ALA A 86 -23.93 -18.09 -6.00
N GLN A 87 -25.14 -18.40 -5.52
CA GLN A 87 -26.25 -17.45 -5.57
C GLN A 87 -26.07 -16.44 -4.42
N THR A 88 -26.35 -15.16 -4.67
CA THR A 88 -26.40 -14.13 -3.61
C THR A 88 -27.71 -14.25 -2.84
N ALA A 89 -27.63 -14.43 -1.52
CA ALA A 89 -28.79 -14.37 -0.65
C ALA A 89 -29.34 -12.93 -0.56
N PRO A 90 -30.67 -12.75 -0.39
CA PRO A 90 -31.28 -11.43 -0.25
C PRO A 90 -30.94 -10.78 1.09
N ALA A 91 -31.03 -9.44 1.15
CA ALA A 91 -30.67 -8.63 2.31
C ALA A 91 -31.65 -8.69 3.50
N SER A 92 -32.39 -9.79 3.66
CA SER A 92 -33.26 -10.05 4.81
C SER A 92 -33.21 -11.54 5.14
N ILE A 93 -32.46 -11.87 6.19
CA ILE A 93 -32.42 -13.19 6.83
C ILE A 93 -32.57 -12.93 8.34
N PRO A 94 -33.51 -13.56 9.05
CA PRO A 94 -33.57 -13.45 10.51
C PRO A 94 -32.30 -14.02 11.16
N PRO A 95 -31.94 -13.59 12.38
CA PRO A 95 -30.74 -14.07 13.05
C PRO A 95 -30.79 -15.60 13.28
N PRO A 96 -29.65 -16.32 13.16
CA PRO A 96 -29.58 -17.75 13.44
C PRO A 96 -29.85 -18.03 14.92
N THR A 97 -30.43 -19.19 15.21
CA THR A 97 -30.69 -19.67 16.58
C THR A 97 -29.38 -20.05 17.29
N GLY A 98 -29.39 -20.07 18.62
CA GLY A 98 -28.17 -20.22 19.44
C GLY A 98 -27.35 -21.48 19.19
N GLU A 99 -27.96 -22.56 18.71
CA GLU A 99 -27.26 -23.81 18.35
C GLU A 99 -26.31 -23.59 17.15
N GLN A 100 -26.77 -22.86 16.12
CA GLN A 100 -25.93 -22.49 14.97
C GLN A 100 -24.83 -21.48 15.34
N GLN A 101 -25.02 -20.72 16.43
CA GLN A 101 -23.97 -19.84 16.97
C GLN A 101 -22.93 -20.62 17.78
N ALA A 102 -23.25 -21.80 18.32
CA ALA A 102 -22.30 -22.66 19.00
C ALA A 102 -21.38 -23.39 18.00
N GLU A 103 -21.95 -23.97 16.93
CA GLU A 103 -21.19 -24.70 15.90
C GLU A 103 -20.18 -23.82 15.14
N MET A 104 -20.42 -22.51 15.03
CA MET A 104 -19.50 -21.56 14.38
C MET A 104 -18.31 -21.12 15.25
N ASN A 105 -18.28 -21.50 16.54
CA ASN A 105 -17.36 -20.95 17.55
C ASN A 105 -16.34 -21.96 18.13
N GLY A 106 -16.32 -23.21 17.64
CA GLY A 106 -15.23 -24.16 17.87
C GLY A 106 -14.36 -24.32 16.60
N GLU A 107 -13.03 -24.41 16.64
CA GLU A 107 -12.09 -24.32 17.78
C GLU A 107 -10.97 -23.33 17.43
N PHE A 108 -10.54 -22.53 18.41
CA PHE A 108 -9.20 -21.93 18.39
C PHE A 108 -8.72 -21.67 19.83
N SER A 109 -7.61 -22.29 20.22
CA SER A 109 -7.15 -22.27 21.61
C SER A 109 -6.63 -20.90 22.04
N GLN A 110 -6.96 -20.52 23.29
CA GLN A 110 -6.51 -19.28 23.90
C GLN A 110 -5.01 -19.31 24.20
N LEU A 111 -4.28 -18.26 23.85
CA LEU A 111 -3.04 -17.88 24.53
C LEU A 111 -3.05 -16.38 24.87
N ASN A 112 -2.72 -16.12 26.13
CA ASN A 112 -2.71 -14.85 26.87
C ASN A 112 -2.58 -13.55 26.05
N GLY A 113 -3.53 -12.65 26.25
CA GLY A 113 -3.40 -11.25 25.82
C GLY A 113 -2.56 -10.41 26.80
N HIS A 114 -1.71 -9.55 26.25
CA HIS A 114 -1.20 -8.37 26.95
C HIS A 114 -1.18 -7.20 25.95
N GLU A 115 -1.54 -6.00 26.39
CA GLU A 115 -1.74 -4.86 25.47
C GLU A 115 -0.39 -4.34 24.92
N PRO A 116 -0.20 -4.29 23.59
CA PRO A 116 1.00 -3.68 23.02
C PRO A 116 0.91 -2.15 23.09
N PRO A 117 1.98 -1.43 23.50
CA PRO A 117 2.00 0.02 23.47
C PRO A 117 1.94 0.54 22.03
N VAL A 118 1.29 1.70 21.84
CA VAL A 118 1.05 2.31 20.52
C VAL A 118 2.37 2.74 19.87
N LYS A 119 2.86 1.97 18.88
CA LYS A 119 3.96 2.40 18.00
C LYS A 119 3.46 3.52 17.07
N MET A 120 4.05 4.71 17.20
CA MET A 120 3.87 5.81 16.27
C MET A 120 5.02 5.80 15.24
N GLU A 121 4.82 5.11 14.13
CA GLU A 121 5.76 5.07 13.01
C GLU A 121 5.43 6.16 11.98
N ASP A 122 5.62 7.41 12.39
CA ASP A 122 5.84 8.50 11.43
C ASP A 122 7.25 8.30 10.87
N GLN A 123 7.37 7.91 9.59
CA GLN A 123 8.62 8.07 8.84
C GLN A 123 8.86 9.57 8.64
N LEU A 124 9.43 10.19 9.68
CA LEU A 124 10.09 11.48 9.57
C LEU A 124 11.28 11.30 8.63
N ASP A 125 11.26 12.07 7.56
CA ASP A 125 12.36 12.26 6.61
C ASP A 125 13.66 12.47 7.41
N GLU A 126 14.63 11.57 7.26
CA GLU A 126 15.75 11.45 8.21
C GLU A 126 16.60 12.73 8.24
N GLY A 127 16.78 13.35 7.07
CA GLY A 127 17.37 14.68 6.93
C GLY A 127 16.56 15.83 7.56
N GLN A 128 15.28 15.66 7.87
CA GLN A 128 14.51 16.63 8.69
C GLN A 128 14.67 16.40 10.20
N LEU A 129 14.90 15.17 10.65
CA LEU A 129 15.29 14.91 12.04
C LEU A 129 16.72 15.41 12.28
N ASP A 130 17.64 15.15 11.36
CA ASP A 130 19.01 15.61 11.49
C ASP A 130 19.12 17.14 11.37
N LEU A 131 18.32 17.81 10.53
CA LEU A 131 18.20 19.28 10.55
C LEU A 131 17.74 19.84 11.91
N LEU A 132 16.89 19.11 12.64
CA LEU A 132 16.37 19.49 13.96
C LEU A 132 17.34 19.16 15.09
N ALA A 133 18.25 18.21 14.90
CA ALA A 133 19.26 17.80 15.88
C ALA A 133 20.60 18.55 15.72
N THR A 134 21.03 18.80 14.48
CA THR A 134 22.30 19.47 14.14
C THR A 134 22.19 20.99 14.04
N GLY A 135 20.98 21.53 13.82
CA GLY A 135 20.73 22.97 13.83
C GLY A 135 21.47 23.73 12.72
N VAL A 136 21.15 23.42 11.46
CA VAL A 136 21.81 23.97 10.26
C VAL A 136 22.05 25.48 10.37
N THR A 137 23.31 25.86 10.19
CA THR A 137 23.78 27.24 10.08
C THR A 137 23.07 27.95 8.91
N VAL A 138 22.17 28.87 9.22
CA VAL A 138 21.55 29.74 8.22
C VAL A 138 22.53 30.87 7.91
N ASP A 139 23.13 30.83 6.72
CA ASP A 139 24.01 31.91 6.24
C ASP A 139 23.31 33.27 6.31
N THR A 140 24.04 34.28 6.76
CA THR A 140 23.46 35.56 7.20
C THR A 140 23.01 36.44 6.02
N ALA A 141 21.76 36.26 5.58
CA ALA A 141 21.09 37.18 4.67
C ALA A 141 19.59 37.36 5.00
N SER A 142 19.25 38.52 5.60
CA SER A 142 17.90 39.09 5.74
C SER A 142 16.86 38.27 6.54
N ALA A 143 16.50 38.76 7.73
CA ALA A 143 15.41 38.24 8.53
C ALA A 143 14.02 38.50 7.88
N ALA A 144 13.57 37.57 7.03
CA ALA A 144 12.24 37.57 6.43
C ALA A 144 11.46 36.31 6.87
N THR A 145 10.49 36.52 7.77
CA THR A 145 9.42 35.61 8.24
C THR A 145 9.46 34.17 7.68
N ILE A 146 10.30 33.30 8.26
CA ILE A 146 10.43 31.89 7.87
C ILE A 146 9.18 31.11 8.30
N SER A 147 8.13 31.21 7.47
CA SER A 147 7.01 30.26 7.51
C SER A 147 7.51 28.93 6.94
N PRO A 148 7.19 27.77 7.56
CA PRO A 148 7.63 26.49 7.03
C PRO A 148 7.10 26.29 5.60
N PRO A 149 7.92 25.80 4.66
CA PRO A 149 7.54 25.73 3.25
C PRO A 149 6.29 24.86 3.07
N LEU A 150 5.19 25.51 2.65
CA LEU A 150 3.90 24.87 2.43
C LEU A 150 4.04 23.76 1.38
N LYS A 151 4.10 22.49 1.84
CA LYS A 151 4.31 21.32 0.96
C LYS A 151 3.36 21.39 -0.25
N PRO A 152 3.88 21.37 -1.49
CA PRO A 152 3.13 21.80 -2.66
C PRO A 152 1.85 20.98 -2.84
N GLU A 153 0.72 21.67 -2.90
CA GLU A 153 -0.58 21.02 -2.90
C GLU A 153 -0.75 20.04 -4.08
N LYS A 154 -1.23 18.82 -3.77
CA LYS A 154 -1.47 17.73 -4.73
C LYS A 154 -2.36 18.19 -5.89
N ILE A 155 -2.05 17.71 -7.10
CA ILE A 155 -2.76 18.03 -8.35
C ILE A 155 -4.27 17.73 -8.23
N SER A 156 -4.63 16.61 -7.58
CA SER A 156 -6.02 16.22 -7.36
C SER A 156 -6.85 17.27 -6.59
N ALA A 157 -6.29 17.88 -5.55
CA ALA A 157 -6.94 18.93 -4.76
C ALA A 157 -7.07 20.25 -5.56
N LYS A 158 -6.01 20.62 -6.32
CA LYS A 158 -6.04 21.78 -7.24
C LYS A 158 -7.12 21.64 -8.31
N GLU A 159 -7.27 20.45 -8.89
CA GLU A 159 -8.32 20.18 -9.88
C GLU A 159 -9.74 20.18 -9.27
N LEU A 160 -9.89 19.73 -8.01
CA LEU A 160 -11.17 19.79 -7.29
C LEU A 160 -11.57 21.23 -6.98
N ARG A 161 -10.65 22.05 -6.42
CA ARG A 161 -10.91 23.49 -6.14
C ARG A 161 -11.26 24.25 -7.42
N LYS A 162 -10.64 23.91 -8.55
CA LYS A 162 -10.94 24.51 -9.87
C LYS A 162 -12.18 23.91 -10.57
N GLY A 163 -12.91 22.97 -9.94
CA GLY A 163 -14.11 22.35 -10.51
C GLY A 163 -13.87 21.48 -11.76
N VAL A 164 -12.61 21.16 -12.08
CA VAL A 164 -12.20 20.35 -13.25
C VAL A 164 -12.62 18.89 -13.07
N ILE A 165 -12.64 18.44 -11.81
CA ILE A 165 -13.21 17.18 -11.36
C ILE A 165 -14.37 17.43 -10.40
N LYS A 166 -15.28 16.47 -10.30
CA LYS A 166 -16.37 16.43 -9.32
C LYS A 166 -16.43 15.01 -8.75
N ILE A 167 -16.61 14.91 -7.44
CA ILE A 167 -16.77 13.63 -6.74
C ILE A 167 -18.25 13.42 -6.50
N LEU A 168 -18.80 12.34 -7.06
CA LEU A 168 -20.24 12.10 -7.16
C LEU A 168 -20.59 10.72 -6.58
N PRO A 169 -21.51 10.63 -5.59
CA PRO A 169 -22.15 9.37 -5.25
C PRO A 169 -23.10 8.99 -6.40
N ILE A 170 -23.11 7.71 -6.78
CA ILE A 170 -23.88 7.17 -7.90
C ILE A 170 -24.39 5.78 -7.51
N GLU A 171 -25.62 5.46 -7.89
CA GLU A 171 -26.23 4.14 -7.72
C GLU A 171 -27.03 3.75 -8.97
N ASN A 172 -27.55 2.52 -9.02
CA ASN A 172 -28.45 2.10 -10.10
C ASN A 172 -29.89 2.59 -9.82
N ASP A 173 -30.11 3.88 -10.02
CA ASP A 173 -31.38 4.61 -9.89
C ASP A 173 -32.26 4.56 -11.16
N GLY A 174 -31.83 3.82 -12.19
CA GLY A 174 -32.46 3.77 -13.52
C GLY A 174 -32.27 5.03 -14.39
N GLN A 175 -31.57 6.07 -13.91
CA GLN A 175 -31.39 7.31 -14.65
C GLN A 175 -30.29 7.19 -15.72
N PRO A 176 -30.50 7.70 -16.94
CA PRO A 176 -29.49 7.63 -18.01
C PRO A 176 -28.13 8.20 -17.64
N ARG A 177 -28.10 9.29 -16.85
CA ARG A 177 -26.87 9.92 -16.35
C ARG A 177 -26.08 8.98 -15.43
N SER A 178 -26.76 8.36 -14.47
CA SER A 178 -26.16 7.43 -13.52
C SER A 178 -25.68 6.17 -14.24
N PHE A 179 -26.49 5.63 -15.16
CA PHE A 179 -26.10 4.49 -15.99
C PHE A 179 -24.85 4.74 -16.85
N VAL A 180 -24.69 5.94 -17.41
CA VAL A 180 -23.45 6.34 -18.12
C VAL A 180 -22.25 6.35 -17.18
N ILE A 181 -22.39 6.88 -15.97
CA ILE A 181 -21.28 6.95 -14.99
C ILE A 181 -20.94 5.56 -14.45
N LEU A 182 -21.93 4.71 -14.13
CA LEU A 182 -21.74 3.30 -13.79
C LEU A 182 -21.08 2.50 -14.92
N THR A 183 -21.43 2.77 -16.18
CA THR A 183 -20.80 2.15 -17.35
C THR A 183 -19.33 2.55 -17.48
N ASN A 184 -18.99 3.81 -17.18
CA ASN A 184 -17.61 4.30 -17.14
C ASN A 184 -16.83 3.73 -15.93
N LEU A 185 -17.47 3.59 -14.75
CA LEU A 185 -16.90 2.91 -13.57
C LEU A 185 -16.57 1.44 -13.87
N LYS A 186 -17.54 0.67 -14.38
CA LYS A 186 -17.33 -0.71 -14.85
C LYS A 186 -16.15 -0.81 -15.82
N THR A 187 -16.06 0.12 -16.77
CA THR A 187 -14.99 0.15 -17.78
C THR A 187 -13.63 0.56 -17.19
N LEU A 188 -13.60 1.32 -16.10
CA LEU A 188 -12.39 1.58 -15.30
C LEU A 188 -11.97 0.31 -14.55
N PHE A 189 -12.87 -0.29 -13.76
CA PHE A 189 -12.58 -1.49 -12.97
C PHE A 189 -12.11 -2.66 -13.86
N GLN A 190 -12.80 -2.94 -14.98
CA GLN A 190 -12.39 -3.97 -15.97
C GLN A 190 -11.01 -3.73 -16.61
N LYS A 191 -10.43 -2.52 -16.47
CA LYS A 191 -9.09 -2.18 -16.98
C LYS A 191 -8.01 -2.09 -15.89
N GLN A 192 -8.38 -1.97 -14.62
CA GLN A 192 -7.43 -1.83 -13.51
C GLN A 192 -7.38 -3.09 -12.62
N LEU A 193 -8.40 -3.95 -12.71
CA LEU A 193 -8.51 -5.23 -12.00
C LEU A 193 -8.63 -6.37 -13.04
N PRO A 194 -7.57 -6.68 -13.81
CA PRO A 194 -7.66 -7.63 -14.94
C PRO A 194 -7.91 -9.08 -14.52
N VAL A 195 -7.60 -9.43 -13.26
CA VAL A 195 -7.88 -10.76 -12.67
C VAL A 195 -9.38 -10.93 -12.37
N MET A 196 -10.10 -9.84 -12.11
CA MET A 196 -11.53 -9.88 -11.74
C MET A 196 -12.41 -10.09 -13.00
N PRO A 197 -13.26 -11.13 -13.04
CA PRO A 197 -14.07 -11.43 -14.22
C PRO A 197 -14.96 -10.25 -14.65
N ARG A 198 -15.01 -9.99 -15.96
CA ARG A 198 -15.62 -8.77 -16.51
C ARG A 198 -17.12 -8.71 -16.24
N GLU A 199 -17.77 -9.86 -16.26
CA GLU A 199 -19.19 -10.09 -16.00
C GLU A 199 -19.49 -9.95 -14.50
N TYR A 200 -18.56 -10.35 -13.64
CA TYR A 200 -18.65 -10.18 -12.19
C TYR A 200 -18.57 -8.71 -11.79
N ILE A 201 -17.62 -7.96 -12.36
CA ILE A 201 -17.55 -6.49 -12.23
C ILE A 201 -18.84 -5.84 -12.72
N ALA A 202 -19.32 -6.22 -13.91
CA ALA A 202 -20.54 -5.66 -14.48
C ALA A 202 -21.75 -5.89 -13.56
N ARG A 203 -21.95 -7.14 -13.10
CA ARG A 203 -23.04 -7.52 -12.20
C ARG A 203 -23.02 -6.69 -10.92
N LEU A 204 -21.86 -6.53 -10.27
CA LEU A 204 -21.78 -5.81 -9.00
C LEU A 204 -21.81 -4.27 -9.12
N VAL A 205 -21.36 -3.69 -10.25
CA VAL A 205 -21.45 -2.24 -10.48
C VAL A 205 -22.88 -1.79 -10.82
N TYR A 206 -23.71 -2.66 -11.40
CA TYR A 206 -25.14 -2.38 -11.64
C TYR A 206 -26.08 -3.01 -10.58
N ASP A 207 -25.55 -3.67 -9.55
CA ASP A 207 -26.37 -4.25 -8.46
C ASP A 207 -27.03 -3.12 -7.65
N SER A 208 -28.33 -3.26 -7.31
CA SER A 208 -29.08 -2.24 -6.58
C SER A 208 -28.62 -2.09 -5.12
N ASN A 209 -28.01 -3.13 -4.54
CA ASN A 209 -27.44 -3.11 -3.20
C ASN A 209 -26.03 -2.50 -3.18
N SER A 210 -25.34 -2.48 -4.32
CA SER A 210 -24.08 -1.76 -4.48
C SER A 210 -24.33 -0.26 -4.68
N LYS A 211 -23.42 0.55 -4.13
CA LYS A 211 -23.34 2.00 -4.33
C LYS A 211 -21.93 2.33 -4.82
N CYS A 212 -21.78 3.45 -5.52
CA CYS A 212 -20.50 3.88 -6.07
C CYS A 212 -20.17 5.32 -5.68
N LEU A 213 -18.88 5.63 -5.60
CA LEU A 213 -18.36 7.00 -5.49
C LEU A 213 -17.36 7.23 -6.62
N ALA A 214 -17.66 8.15 -7.53
CA ALA A 214 -16.89 8.38 -8.75
C ALA A 214 -16.20 9.75 -8.76
N ILE A 215 -14.94 9.81 -9.20
CA ILE A 215 -14.31 11.04 -9.67
C ILE A 215 -14.61 11.20 -11.16
N CYS A 216 -15.46 12.16 -11.50
CA CYS A 216 -15.78 12.54 -12.87
C CYS A 216 -15.01 13.80 -13.28
N LYS A 217 -14.33 13.77 -14.44
CA LYS A 217 -13.49 14.86 -14.97
C LYS A 217 -14.07 15.37 -16.28
N ARG A 218 -14.17 16.70 -16.45
CA ARG A 218 -14.66 17.36 -17.69
C ARG A 218 -15.93 16.70 -18.28
N GLY A 219 -17.02 16.70 -17.52
CA GLY A 219 -18.25 15.98 -17.85
C GLY A 219 -18.33 14.63 -17.13
N TYR A 220 -18.73 13.56 -17.82
CA TYR A 220 -18.97 12.24 -17.22
C TYR A 220 -17.81 11.23 -17.37
N LYS A 221 -16.62 11.67 -17.79
CA LYS A 221 -15.45 10.78 -17.88
C LYS A 221 -14.95 10.45 -16.47
N VAL A 222 -15.10 9.19 -16.07
CA VAL A 222 -14.59 8.68 -14.79
C VAL A 222 -13.07 8.53 -14.84
N VAL A 223 -12.37 9.00 -13.80
CA VAL A 223 -10.91 8.83 -13.60
C VAL A 223 -10.56 8.09 -12.30
N GLY A 224 -11.53 7.91 -11.41
CA GLY A 224 -11.39 7.13 -10.17
C GLY A 224 -12.75 6.66 -9.66
N GLY A 225 -12.79 5.54 -8.95
CA GLY A 225 -14.02 4.93 -8.47
C GLY A 225 -13.83 4.02 -7.26
N ILE A 226 -14.80 4.06 -6.34
CA ILE A 226 -15.05 3.01 -5.36
C ILE A 226 -16.43 2.42 -5.67
N CYS A 227 -16.54 1.09 -5.69
CA CYS A 227 -17.81 0.36 -5.59
C CYS A 227 -17.87 -0.30 -4.21
N TYR A 228 -18.98 -0.15 -3.50
CA TYR A 228 -19.14 -0.61 -2.12
C TYR A 228 -20.56 -1.11 -1.83
N ARG A 229 -20.69 -2.03 -0.86
CA ARG A 229 -21.98 -2.56 -0.37
C ARG A 229 -22.15 -2.18 1.10
N PRO A 230 -23.08 -1.26 1.45
CA PRO A 230 -23.30 -0.84 2.82
C PRO A 230 -24.20 -1.83 3.58
N PHE A 231 -23.73 -2.33 4.74
CA PHE A 231 -24.51 -3.16 5.66
C PHE A 231 -24.92 -2.31 6.87
N THR A 232 -25.87 -1.41 6.66
CA THR A 232 -26.32 -0.39 7.63
C THR A 232 -26.63 -0.97 9.01
N HIS A 233 -27.43 -2.05 9.06
CA HIS A 233 -27.82 -2.75 10.30
C HIS A 233 -26.66 -3.47 11.01
N ARG A 234 -25.46 -3.53 10.40
CA ARG A 234 -24.25 -4.20 10.90
C ARG A 234 -23.08 -3.23 11.09
N GLY A 235 -23.28 -1.92 10.89
CA GLY A 235 -22.28 -0.88 11.17
C GLY A 235 -21.05 -0.87 10.26
N PHE A 236 -21.04 -1.63 9.16
CA PHE A 236 -19.90 -1.70 8.23
C PHE A 236 -20.30 -1.64 6.74
N ALA A 237 -19.35 -1.26 5.87
CA ALA A 237 -19.47 -1.46 4.43
C ALA A 237 -18.34 -2.32 3.88
N GLU A 238 -18.67 -3.18 2.92
CA GLU A 238 -17.71 -3.87 2.07
C GLU A 238 -17.27 -2.93 0.95
N ILE A 239 -15.97 -2.69 0.80
CA ILE A 239 -15.39 -2.13 -0.42
C ILE A 239 -15.19 -3.29 -1.38
N VAL A 240 -15.93 -3.27 -2.50
CA VAL A 240 -15.95 -4.33 -3.50
C VAL A 240 -14.90 -4.09 -4.58
N PHE A 241 -14.80 -2.85 -5.06
CA PHE A 241 -13.77 -2.45 -6.03
C PHE A 241 -13.22 -1.07 -5.69
N PHE A 242 -11.90 -0.91 -5.80
CA PHE A 242 -11.22 0.38 -5.71
C PHE A 242 -10.29 0.55 -6.91
N ALA A 243 -10.39 1.66 -7.65
CA ALA A 243 -9.51 1.92 -8.79
C ALA A 243 -9.34 3.42 -9.09
N THR A 244 -8.17 3.78 -9.63
CA THR A 244 -7.94 5.06 -10.32
C THR A 244 -7.20 4.81 -11.62
N ALA A 245 -7.50 5.57 -12.67
CA ALA A 245 -6.96 5.35 -14.01
C ALA A 245 -5.43 5.53 -14.03
N SER A 246 -4.70 4.65 -14.71
CA SER A 246 -3.23 4.57 -14.65
C SER A 246 -2.53 5.89 -14.99
N ALA A 247 -3.02 6.62 -16.01
CA ALA A 247 -2.53 7.94 -16.41
C ALA A 247 -2.80 9.07 -15.38
N ASP A 248 -3.46 8.77 -14.27
CA ASP A 248 -3.96 9.69 -13.26
C ASP A 248 -3.58 9.25 -11.81
N GLN A 249 -3.09 8.03 -11.59
CA GLN A 249 -2.74 7.47 -10.27
C GLN A 249 -1.80 8.37 -9.44
N VAL A 250 -0.67 8.79 -10.03
CA VAL A 250 0.36 9.63 -9.37
C VAL A 250 -0.13 11.03 -8.98
N LYS A 251 -1.32 11.46 -9.43
CA LYS A 251 -1.87 12.81 -9.14
C LYS A 251 -2.51 12.89 -7.76
N GLY A 252 -2.56 11.77 -7.03
CA GLY A 252 -3.09 11.68 -5.67
C GLY A 252 -4.61 11.55 -5.59
N TYR A 253 -5.25 11.01 -6.63
CA TYR A 253 -6.70 10.76 -6.63
C TYR A 253 -7.12 9.64 -5.67
N GLY A 254 -6.28 8.62 -5.46
CA GLY A 254 -6.63 7.49 -4.57
C GLY A 254 -6.96 7.95 -3.15
N ALA A 255 -6.02 8.67 -2.52
CA ALA A 255 -6.22 9.26 -1.19
C ALA A 255 -7.42 10.23 -1.17
N LEU A 256 -7.51 11.17 -2.13
CA LEU A 256 -8.63 12.10 -2.21
C LEU A 256 -9.99 11.37 -2.28
N LEU A 257 -10.06 10.28 -3.04
CA LEU A 257 -11.26 9.48 -3.17
C LEU A 257 -11.61 8.76 -1.86
N MET A 258 -10.61 8.28 -1.11
CA MET A 258 -10.81 7.64 0.19
C MET A 258 -11.23 8.64 1.28
N ASP A 259 -10.63 9.84 1.30
CA ASP A 259 -11.01 10.92 2.24
C ASP A 259 -12.46 11.37 1.98
N HIS A 260 -12.83 11.57 0.72
CA HIS A 260 -14.22 11.85 0.33
C HIS A 260 -15.17 10.66 0.53
N PHE A 261 -14.69 9.42 0.46
CA PHE A 261 -15.49 8.23 0.79
C PHE A 261 -15.82 8.20 2.27
N LYS A 262 -14.83 8.34 3.16
CA LYS A 262 -15.03 8.42 4.61
C LYS A 262 -16.00 9.54 4.99
N ALA A 263 -15.83 10.73 4.40
CA ALA A 263 -16.74 11.86 4.60
C ALA A 263 -18.17 11.62 4.05
N HIS A 264 -18.30 10.97 2.88
CA HIS A 264 -19.59 10.58 2.32
C HIS A 264 -20.30 9.55 3.20
N ILE A 265 -19.61 8.50 3.62
CA ILE A 265 -20.18 7.46 4.48
C ILE A 265 -20.67 8.06 5.79
N ARG A 266 -19.83 8.80 6.52
CA ARG A 266 -20.24 9.41 7.80
C ARG A 266 -21.47 10.32 7.67
N ARG A 267 -21.62 11.02 6.53
CA ARG A 267 -22.78 11.89 6.25
C ARG A 267 -24.03 11.13 5.82
N THR A 268 -23.91 9.95 5.22
CA THR A 268 -25.03 9.17 4.66
C THR A 268 -25.46 8.03 5.58
N TYR A 269 -24.55 7.52 6.41
CA TYR A 269 -24.72 6.38 7.30
C TYR A 269 -23.96 6.65 8.63
N PRO A 270 -24.51 7.46 9.55
CA PRO A 270 -23.76 7.96 10.72
C PRO A 270 -23.17 6.88 11.61
N ASP A 271 -23.88 5.75 11.78
CA ASP A 271 -23.46 4.61 12.61
C ASP A 271 -22.51 3.65 11.90
N MET A 272 -22.26 3.83 10.60
CA MET A 272 -21.41 2.95 9.80
C MET A 272 -19.94 3.35 9.92
N MET A 273 -19.27 2.76 10.91
CA MET A 273 -17.94 3.13 11.36
C MET A 273 -16.80 2.28 10.76
N HIS A 274 -17.11 1.12 10.19
CA HIS A 274 -16.12 0.14 9.73
C HIS A 274 -16.16 -0.08 8.21
N PHE A 275 -14.99 -0.36 7.62
CA PHE A 275 -14.85 -0.81 6.25
C PHE A 275 -14.07 -2.11 6.22
N LEU A 276 -14.57 -3.08 5.47
CA LEU A 276 -13.87 -4.31 5.14
C LEU A 276 -13.58 -4.33 3.63
N THR A 277 -12.41 -4.82 3.25
CA THR A 277 -12.03 -5.05 1.86
C THR A 277 -11.20 -6.31 1.81
N TYR A 278 -11.31 -7.07 0.73
CA TYR A 278 -10.18 -7.86 0.27
C TYR A 278 -9.28 -6.94 -0.56
N ALA A 279 -7.98 -7.09 -0.42
CA ALA A 279 -6.97 -6.30 -1.13
C ALA A 279 -5.94 -7.24 -1.76
N ASP A 280 -5.73 -7.09 -3.07
CA ASP A 280 -4.60 -7.71 -3.76
C ASP A 280 -3.28 -7.30 -3.07
N ASN A 281 -2.27 -8.16 -3.05
CA ASN A 281 -1.02 -7.90 -2.31
C ASN A 281 -0.34 -6.57 -2.70
N PHE A 282 -0.41 -6.16 -3.97
CA PHE A 282 0.07 -4.87 -4.46
C PHE A 282 -0.70 -3.65 -3.90
N ALA A 283 -1.94 -3.84 -3.44
CA ALA A 283 -2.80 -2.80 -2.89
C ALA A 283 -2.71 -2.69 -1.35
N VAL A 284 -2.22 -3.71 -0.65
CA VAL A 284 -2.11 -3.72 0.84
C VAL A 284 -1.35 -2.50 1.35
N GLY A 285 -0.23 -2.12 0.73
CA GLY A 285 0.53 -0.92 1.10
C GLY A 285 -0.20 0.41 0.86
N TYR A 286 -1.14 0.47 -0.09
CA TYR A 286 -2.03 1.62 -0.27
C TYR A 286 -3.08 1.67 0.85
N PHE A 287 -3.70 0.54 1.17
CA PHE A 287 -4.72 0.42 2.22
C PHE A 287 -4.14 0.65 3.63
N LYS A 288 -2.94 0.14 3.96
CA LYS A 288 -2.19 0.47 5.21
C LYS A 288 -2.04 1.99 5.35
N LYS A 289 -1.65 2.68 4.27
CA LYS A 289 -1.57 4.16 4.18
C LYS A 289 -2.93 4.88 4.18
N GLN A 290 -4.05 4.17 4.06
CA GLN A 290 -5.41 4.72 4.24
C GLN A 290 -5.97 4.45 5.65
N GLY A 291 -5.21 3.82 6.56
CA GLY A 291 -5.68 3.43 7.89
C GLY A 291 -6.49 2.13 7.90
N PHE A 292 -6.19 1.20 6.99
CA PHE A 292 -6.63 -0.19 7.09
C PHE A 292 -5.54 -1.04 7.76
N SER A 293 -5.93 -2.12 8.46
CA SER A 293 -5.03 -3.10 9.07
C SER A 293 -5.36 -4.52 8.60
N LYS A 294 -4.38 -5.43 8.62
CA LYS A 294 -4.59 -6.90 8.52
C LYS A 294 -5.40 -7.42 9.73
N ASN A 295 -5.30 -6.75 10.90
CA ASN A 295 -6.04 -7.12 12.11
C ASN A 295 -7.52 -6.70 12.02
N ILE A 296 -8.41 -7.68 12.02
CA ILE A 296 -9.86 -7.51 11.92
C ILE A 296 -10.45 -7.51 13.34
N THR A 297 -10.66 -6.33 13.92
CA THR A 297 -11.23 -6.16 15.27
C THR A 297 -12.76 -6.22 15.31
N LEU A 298 -13.42 -6.24 14.15
CA LEU A 298 -14.85 -6.44 14.04
C LEU A 298 -15.19 -7.93 14.18
N ASP A 299 -16.09 -8.26 15.11
CA ASP A 299 -16.53 -9.63 15.40
C ASP A 299 -16.93 -10.39 14.10
N ARG A 300 -16.43 -11.61 13.96
CA ARG A 300 -16.66 -12.51 12.81
C ARG A 300 -18.15 -12.71 12.53
N ALA A 301 -19.01 -12.78 13.55
CA ALA A 301 -20.47 -12.91 13.41
C ALA A 301 -21.14 -11.66 12.79
N ILE A 302 -20.45 -10.51 12.77
CA ILE A 302 -20.93 -9.28 12.13
C ILE A 302 -20.72 -9.32 10.60
N TRP A 303 -19.66 -9.95 10.09
CA TRP A 303 -19.27 -9.83 8.67
C TRP A 303 -19.12 -11.14 7.88
N ALA A 304 -18.86 -12.27 8.53
CA ALA A 304 -18.67 -13.55 7.83
C ALA A 304 -19.93 -13.95 7.05
N GLY A 305 -19.74 -14.41 5.81
CA GLY A 305 -20.83 -14.76 4.89
C GLY A 305 -21.57 -13.58 4.22
N TYR A 306 -21.37 -12.33 4.69
CA TYR A 306 -21.99 -11.13 4.10
C TYR A 306 -21.12 -10.49 3.01
N ILE A 307 -19.81 -10.44 3.26
CA ILE A 307 -18.80 -10.03 2.27
C ILE A 307 -18.50 -11.17 1.29
N LYS A 308 -17.70 -10.88 0.26
CA LYS A 308 -17.12 -11.89 -0.64
C LYS A 308 -15.64 -12.09 -0.36
N ASP A 309 -15.30 -13.36 -0.19
CA ASP A 309 -13.94 -13.85 -0.06
C ASP A 309 -13.33 -13.93 -1.47
N TYR A 310 -12.08 -13.51 -1.60
CA TYR A 310 -11.33 -13.54 -2.87
C TYR A 310 -10.02 -14.30 -2.68
N GLU A 311 -9.85 -15.34 -3.48
CA GLU A 311 -8.64 -16.18 -3.51
C GLU A 311 -7.40 -15.32 -3.83
N GLY A 312 -6.36 -15.43 -3.01
CA GLY A 312 -5.15 -14.59 -3.11
C GLY A 312 -5.31 -13.14 -2.60
N GLY A 313 -6.46 -12.75 -2.07
CA GLY A 313 -6.68 -11.43 -1.47
C GLY A 313 -6.44 -11.41 0.04
N THR A 314 -5.75 -10.38 0.54
CA THR A 314 -5.62 -10.12 1.98
C THR A 314 -6.87 -9.39 2.49
N ILE A 315 -7.57 -9.93 3.50
CA ILE A 315 -8.65 -9.20 4.17
C ILE A 315 -8.07 -8.05 5.01
N MET A 316 -8.69 -6.86 4.96
CA MET A 316 -8.27 -5.69 5.72
C MET A 316 -9.45 -4.89 6.27
N GLN A 317 -9.32 -4.37 7.49
CA GLN A 317 -10.31 -3.51 8.15
C GLN A 317 -9.80 -2.08 8.34
N CYS A 318 -10.62 -1.08 8.00
CA CYS A 318 -10.48 0.29 8.47
C CYS A 318 -11.59 0.63 9.47
N THR A 319 -11.26 1.29 10.57
CA THR A 319 -12.22 1.86 11.52
C THR A 319 -12.09 3.37 11.49
N MET A 320 -13.17 4.09 11.22
CA MET A 320 -13.13 5.56 11.16
C MET A 320 -12.94 6.20 12.53
N LEU A 321 -12.22 7.32 12.57
CA LEU A 321 -12.13 8.17 13.76
C LEU A 321 -13.38 9.04 13.86
N ARG A 322 -14.11 8.98 14.99
CA ARG A 322 -15.40 9.68 15.17
C ARG A 322 -15.28 11.21 15.05
N LYS A 323 -14.20 11.81 15.56
CA LYS A 323 -14.02 13.28 15.69
C LYS A 323 -13.22 13.95 14.56
N VAL A 324 -12.74 13.21 13.56
CA VAL A 324 -11.83 13.73 12.51
C VAL A 324 -12.57 13.94 11.20
N ASP A 325 -12.64 15.18 10.70
CA ASP A 325 -12.98 15.39 9.29
C ASP A 325 -11.79 14.96 8.42
N TYR A 326 -12.00 13.92 7.59
CA TYR A 326 -10.96 13.41 6.72
C TYR A 326 -10.57 14.39 5.61
N LEU A 327 -11.48 15.29 5.21
CA LEU A 327 -11.18 16.34 4.22
C LEU A 327 -10.21 17.40 4.77
N ALA A 328 -10.32 17.71 6.06
CA ALA A 328 -9.49 18.68 6.76
C ALA A 328 -8.24 18.09 7.45
N THR A 329 -7.96 16.78 7.30
CA THR A 329 -6.89 16.06 8.04
C THR A 329 -5.55 16.80 8.09
N LYS A 330 -5.11 17.41 6.98
CA LYS A 330 -3.85 18.15 6.91
C LYS A 330 -3.83 19.39 7.81
N GLU A 331 -4.93 20.11 7.86
CA GLU A 331 -5.09 21.34 8.64
C GLU A 331 -5.19 21.00 10.13
N ILE A 332 -5.93 19.93 10.46
CA ILE A 332 -6.02 19.36 11.82
C ILE A 332 -4.62 18.96 12.32
N VAL A 333 -3.88 18.18 11.54
CA VAL A 333 -2.52 17.72 11.93
C VAL A 333 -1.53 18.89 12.01
N ALA A 334 -1.63 19.89 11.12
CA ALA A 334 -0.80 21.09 11.20
C ALA A 334 -1.09 21.92 12.47
N GLN A 335 -2.36 22.11 12.83
CA GLN A 335 -2.78 22.79 14.06
C GLN A 335 -2.32 22.01 15.31
N GLN A 336 -2.45 20.69 15.32
CA GLN A 336 -1.96 19.83 16.40
C GLN A 336 -0.43 19.93 16.55
N ARG A 337 0.32 19.84 15.45
CA ARG A 337 1.78 19.99 15.46
C ARG A 337 2.20 21.36 15.98
N GLU A 338 1.57 22.44 15.54
CA GLU A 338 1.92 23.78 16.01
C GLU A 338 1.53 24.02 17.48
N ALA A 339 0.42 23.44 17.96
CA ALA A 339 0.07 23.48 19.39
C ALA A 339 1.12 22.74 20.26
N ILE A 340 1.62 21.59 19.79
CA ILE A 340 2.71 20.85 20.45
C ILE A 340 4.00 21.67 20.42
N LEU A 341 4.39 22.22 19.25
CA LEU A 341 5.59 23.05 19.12
C LEU A 341 5.50 24.32 19.99
N ALA A 342 4.35 24.99 20.05
CA ALA A 342 4.13 26.14 20.93
C ALA A 342 4.30 25.76 22.41
N LYS A 343 3.88 24.56 22.83
CA LYS A 343 4.12 24.07 24.19
C LYS A 343 5.60 23.71 24.43
N ILE A 344 6.28 23.13 23.44
CA ILE A 344 7.73 22.86 23.50
C ILE A 344 8.52 24.17 23.62
N ARG A 345 8.20 25.21 22.86
CA ARG A 345 8.85 26.53 22.95
C ARG A 345 8.71 27.21 24.32
N GLN A 346 7.70 26.85 25.12
CA GLN A 346 7.56 27.35 26.51
C GLN A 346 8.51 26.65 27.50
N MET A 347 9.09 25.50 27.13
CA MET A 347 9.89 24.65 28.04
C MET A 347 11.33 24.44 27.55
N SER A 348 11.55 24.46 26.23
CA SER A 348 12.85 24.23 25.59
C SER A 348 13.37 25.50 24.92
N LYS A 349 14.64 25.80 25.21
CA LYS A 349 15.44 26.86 24.57
C LYS A 349 15.97 26.49 23.19
N SER A 350 15.76 25.28 22.68
CA SER A 350 16.30 24.82 21.37
C SER A 350 15.81 25.62 20.15
N HIS A 351 14.87 26.55 20.34
CA HIS A 351 14.40 27.48 19.30
C HIS A 351 15.10 28.85 19.34
N ILE A 352 16.01 29.07 20.29
CA ILE A 352 16.84 30.28 20.41
C ILE A 352 18.09 30.08 19.57
N VAL A 353 18.25 30.91 18.53
CA VAL A 353 19.50 30.98 17.75
C VAL A 353 20.45 31.92 18.50
N TYR A 354 21.61 31.39 18.88
CA TYR A 354 22.70 32.16 19.48
C TYR A 354 23.65 32.67 18.39
N GLU A 355 24.35 33.78 18.63
CA GLU A 355 25.38 34.27 17.71
C GLU A 355 26.54 33.27 17.57
N GLY A 356 27.13 33.20 16.37
CA GLY A 356 28.28 32.34 16.11
C GLY A 356 29.48 32.70 16.98
N LEU A 357 30.13 31.68 17.56
CA LEU A 357 31.22 31.85 18.51
C LEU A 357 32.37 32.68 17.91
N PRO A 358 32.70 33.87 18.45
CA PRO A 358 33.71 34.76 17.88
C PRO A 358 35.10 34.13 17.71
N GLN A 359 35.37 33.04 18.42
CA GLN A 359 36.57 32.22 18.34
C GLN A 359 36.77 31.54 16.97
N PHE A 360 35.68 31.16 16.28
CA PHE A 360 35.69 30.40 15.03
C PHE A 360 35.33 31.25 13.80
N GLN A 361 35.62 32.55 13.85
CA GLN A 361 35.47 33.46 12.71
C GLN A 361 36.66 33.34 11.74
N ASP A 362 36.40 33.51 10.44
CA ASP A 362 37.41 33.43 9.37
C ASP A 362 38.67 34.25 9.69
N GLY A 363 39.83 33.63 9.46
CA GLY A 363 41.14 34.23 9.73
C GLY A 363 41.67 34.07 11.15
N LYS A 364 40.93 33.41 12.07
CA LYS A 364 41.48 32.93 13.35
C LYS A 364 42.01 31.50 13.17
N GLY A 365 43.20 31.24 13.71
CA GLY A 365 43.98 30.04 13.38
C GLY A 365 43.34 28.73 13.79
N GLU A 366 43.55 27.70 12.98
CA GLU A 366 43.12 26.32 13.24
C GLU A 366 43.72 25.80 14.56
N GLY A 367 42.91 25.12 15.38
CA GLY A 367 43.34 24.52 16.65
C GLY A 367 42.83 25.20 17.93
N LEU A 368 41.94 26.20 17.86
CA LEU A 368 41.29 26.75 19.06
C LEU A 368 40.37 25.70 19.72
N VAL A 369 40.66 25.35 20.98
CA VAL A 369 39.81 24.51 21.84
C VAL A 369 39.08 25.40 22.84
N ILE A 370 37.77 25.15 23.03
CA ILE A 370 36.90 25.88 23.97
C ILE A 370 36.28 24.87 24.93
N ASP A 371 36.16 25.19 26.21
CA ASP A 371 35.39 24.35 27.14
C ASP A 371 33.89 24.44 26.75
N PRO A 372 33.18 23.31 26.53
CA PRO A 372 31.77 23.36 26.17
C PRO A 372 30.88 24.14 27.16
N LYS A 373 31.33 24.34 28.42
CA LYS A 373 30.67 25.20 29.42
C LYS A 373 30.67 26.69 29.07
N ASP A 374 31.56 27.14 28.18
CA ASP A 374 31.64 28.55 27.76
C ASP A 374 30.61 28.89 26.66
N VAL A 375 30.15 27.88 25.92
CA VAL A 375 29.12 28.01 24.86
C VAL A 375 27.76 28.37 25.47
N PRO A 376 27.16 29.55 25.17
CA PRO A 376 25.98 30.04 25.89
C PRO A 376 24.79 29.07 25.91
N GLY A 377 24.34 28.59 24.73
CA GLY A 377 23.19 27.68 24.64
C GLY A 377 23.42 26.30 25.30
N LEU A 378 24.68 25.87 25.42
CA LEU A 378 25.04 24.59 26.05
C LEU A 378 25.14 24.72 27.57
N ARG A 379 25.68 25.84 28.05
CA ARG A 379 25.60 26.23 29.48
C ARG A 379 24.15 26.38 29.94
N GLU A 380 23.32 27.01 29.12
CA GLU A 380 21.91 27.29 29.43
C GLU A 380 20.97 26.09 29.36
N SER A 381 21.38 24.98 28.72
CA SER A 381 20.61 23.73 28.69
C SER A 381 20.89 22.82 29.90
N GLY A 382 21.82 23.20 30.78
CA GLY A 382 22.23 22.39 31.94
C GLY A 382 23.21 21.27 31.59
N TRP A 383 23.97 21.41 30.50
CA TRP A 383 24.95 20.42 30.08
C TRP A 383 26.01 20.15 31.14
N ILE A 384 26.33 18.87 31.33
CA ILE A 384 27.43 18.38 32.15
C ILE A 384 28.34 17.46 31.33
N PRO A 385 29.64 17.32 31.63
CA PRO A 385 30.55 16.47 30.86
C PRO A 385 30.10 15.01 30.73
N ASN A 386 29.29 14.48 31.65
CA ASN A 386 28.73 13.13 31.57
C ASN A 386 27.64 12.99 30.47
N MET A 387 27.06 14.09 29.97
CA MET A 387 26.23 14.11 28.76
C MET A 387 27.05 14.05 27.47
N ASN A 388 28.39 14.15 27.58
CA ASN A 388 29.32 13.93 26.47
C ASN A 388 29.73 12.46 26.31
N VAL A 389 29.15 11.54 27.11
CA VAL A 389 29.01 10.16 26.68
C VAL A 389 28.13 10.21 25.42
N PRO A 390 28.61 9.82 24.23
CA PRO A 390 27.77 9.80 23.06
C PRO A 390 26.60 8.85 23.35
N ALA A 391 25.38 9.40 23.32
CA ALA A 391 24.20 8.58 23.15
C ALA A 391 24.41 7.82 21.84
N ARG A 392 24.77 6.52 21.94
CA ARG A 392 25.04 5.68 20.76
C ARG A 392 23.89 5.91 19.79
N PRO A 393 24.13 6.31 18.52
CA PRO A 393 23.06 6.37 17.53
C PRO A 393 22.39 5.00 17.56
N SER A 394 21.13 4.97 17.98
CA SER A 394 20.61 3.81 18.71
C SER A 394 20.75 2.57 17.85
N THR A 395 21.64 1.65 18.24
CA THR A 395 22.09 0.59 17.32
C THR A 395 20.90 -0.27 16.87
N LYS A 396 19.94 -0.47 17.77
CA LYS A 396 18.58 -0.98 17.51
C LYS A 396 17.86 -0.42 16.29
N ASN A 397 18.02 0.86 15.93
CA ASN A 397 17.41 1.43 14.73
C ASN A 397 18.18 1.03 13.46
N PHE A 398 19.52 1.08 13.49
CA PHE A 398 20.35 0.63 12.37
C PHE A 398 20.21 -0.88 12.14
N GLU A 399 20.33 -1.67 13.20
CA GLU A 399 20.11 -3.12 13.21
C GLU A 399 18.69 -3.46 12.70
N ARG A 400 17.67 -2.71 13.13
CA ARG A 400 16.29 -2.89 12.62
C ARG A 400 16.17 -2.59 11.13
N SER A 401 16.69 -1.45 10.67
CA SER A 401 16.68 -1.12 9.24
C SER A 401 17.47 -2.14 8.40
N ALA A 402 18.55 -2.69 8.95
CA ALA A 402 19.29 -3.78 8.33
C ALA A 402 18.45 -5.07 8.26
N MET A 403 17.81 -5.49 9.35
CA MET A 403 16.89 -6.65 9.37
C MET A 403 15.72 -6.47 8.39
N GLU A 404 15.10 -5.28 8.34
CA GLU A 404 14.00 -4.95 7.43
C GLU A 404 14.44 -5.00 5.96
N SER A 405 15.64 -4.49 5.65
CA SER A 405 16.24 -4.57 4.30
C SER A 405 16.55 -6.01 3.90
N ILE A 406 17.25 -6.77 4.76
CA ILE A 406 17.62 -8.17 4.48
C ILE A 406 16.38 -9.02 4.25
N LEU A 407 15.34 -8.90 5.09
CA LEU A 407 14.11 -9.67 4.93
C LEU A 407 13.38 -9.31 3.63
N SER A 408 13.31 -8.01 3.28
CA SER A 408 12.73 -7.53 2.01
C SER A 408 13.46 -8.13 0.81
N ASP A 409 14.79 -8.10 0.79
CA ASP A 409 15.61 -8.60 -0.32
C ASP A 409 15.51 -10.13 -0.44
N LEU A 410 15.49 -10.86 0.68
CA LEU A 410 15.25 -12.31 0.71
C LEU A 410 13.84 -12.65 0.19
N GLN A 411 12.79 -11.95 0.63
CA GLN A 411 11.43 -12.15 0.13
C GLN A 411 11.29 -11.78 -1.36
N ALA A 412 12.08 -10.83 -1.88
CA ALA A 412 12.02 -10.39 -3.27
C ALA A 412 12.72 -11.35 -4.27
N HIS A 413 13.69 -12.15 -3.83
CA HIS A 413 14.46 -13.02 -4.72
C HIS A 413 13.60 -14.12 -5.39
N PRO A 414 13.79 -14.48 -6.68
CA PRO A 414 12.90 -15.41 -7.38
C PRO A 414 12.78 -16.82 -6.80
N GLN A 415 13.78 -17.31 -6.06
CA GLN A 415 13.74 -18.61 -5.39
C GLN A 415 13.21 -18.55 -3.95
N ALA A 416 12.71 -17.40 -3.51
CA ALA A 416 12.14 -17.22 -2.17
C ALA A 416 10.82 -17.97 -1.95
N TRP A 417 10.13 -18.39 -3.03
CA TRP A 417 8.74 -18.85 -2.98
C TRP A 417 8.43 -20.00 -1.99
N PRO A 418 9.31 -21.01 -1.74
CA PRO A 418 9.01 -22.07 -0.77
C PRO A 418 9.11 -21.61 0.69
N PHE A 419 9.69 -20.42 0.93
CA PHE A 419 10.10 -19.93 2.24
C PHE A 419 9.23 -18.75 2.73
N LYS A 420 8.20 -18.37 1.97
CA LYS A 420 7.43 -17.14 2.23
C LYS A 420 6.39 -17.24 3.33
N GLU A 421 5.87 -18.43 3.57
CA GLU A 421 4.78 -18.74 4.48
C GLU A 421 5.06 -20.09 5.15
N PRO A 422 4.42 -20.42 6.29
CA PRO A 422 4.55 -21.73 6.93
C PRO A 422 4.17 -22.89 6.00
N VAL A 423 4.87 -24.02 6.12
CA VAL A 423 4.56 -25.24 5.35
C VAL A 423 3.18 -25.78 5.74
N ASN A 424 2.32 -26.04 4.75
CA ASN A 424 0.96 -26.49 5.04
C ASN A 424 0.92 -27.95 5.52
N ALA A 425 0.60 -28.18 6.80
CA ALA A 425 0.48 -29.51 7.39
C ALA A 425 -0.61 -30.41 6.76
N GLN A 426 -1.54 -29.87 5.97
CA GLN A 426 -2.50 -30.67 5.19
C GLN A 426 -1.94 -31.12 3.83
N GLU A 427 -0.90 -30.45 3.32
CA GLU A 427 -0.21 -30.78 2.07
C GLU A 427 1.06 -31.61 2.32
N VAL A 428 1.73 -31.39 3.45
CA VAL A 428 2.97 -32.07 3.86
C VAL A 428 2.80 -32.61 5.29
N PRO A 429 2.13 -33.75 5.50
CA PRO A 429 1.65 -34.16 6.83
C PRO A 429 2.74 -34.54 7.83
N ASP A 430 3.90 -35.01 7.36
CA ASP A 430 5.04 -35.44 8.18
C ASP A 430 6.05 -34.30 8.47
N TYR A 431 5.85 -33.10 7.88
CA TYR A 431 6.80 -32.00 7.99
C TYR A 431 7.09 -31.62 9.45
N TYR A 432 6.05 -31.54 10.28
CA TYR A 432 6.15 -31.13 11.69
C TYR A 432 6.56 -32.27 12.63
N ASP A 433 6.52 -33.52 12.18
CA ASP A 433 7.15 -34.65 12.90
C ASP A 433 8.68 -34.62 12.72
N VAL A 434 9.15 -34.21 11.54
CA VAL A 434 10.59 -34.09 11.21
C VAL A 434 11.19 -32.77 11.68
N ILE A 435 10.54 -31.65 11.39
CA ILE A 435 11.02 -30.28 11.66
C ILE A 435 10.44 -29.74 12.96
N GLN A 436 11.26 -29.83 14.01
CA GLN A 436 10.88 -29.46 15.39
C GLN A 436 10.79 -27.94 15.63
N ASN A 437 11.52 -27.13 14.86
CA ASN A 437 11.54 -25.66 14.99
C ASN A 437 11.23 -25.00 13.63
N PRO A 438 9.96 -25.00 13.18
CA PRO A 438 9.57 -24.40 11.91
C PRO A 438 9.84 -22.88 11.87
N MET A 439 10.30 -22.39 10.73
CA MET A 439 10.55 -20.96 10.49
C MET A 439 10.38 -20.63 9.00
N ASP A 440 9.88 -19.43 8.71
CA ASP A 440 9.56 -18.91 7.38
C ASP A 440 9.57 -17.37 7.38
N PHE A 441 9.54 -16.75 6.20
CA PHE A 441 9.68 -15.29 6.07
C PHE A 441 8.47 -14.46 6.53
N SER A 442 7.25 -15.00 6.66
CA SER A 442 6.10 -14.24 7.21
C SER A 442 6.06 -14.36 8.74
N THR A 443 6.49 -15.49 9.31
CA THR A 443 6.84 -15.61 10.73
C THR A 443 7.97 -14.64 11.11
N MET A 444 9.03 -14.54 10.29
CA MET A 444 10.10 -13.56 10.50
C MET A 444 9.61 -12.10 10.35
N GLU A 445 8.76 -11.79 9.35
CA GLU A 445 8.12 -10.47 9.21
C GLU A 445 7.38 -10.10 10.50
N HIS A 446 6.60 -11.05 11.05
CA HIS A 446 5.87 -10.84 12.29
C HIS A 446 6.78 -10.62 13.51
N LYS A 447 7.84 -11.44 13.68
CA LYS A 447 8.84 -11.26 14.76
C LYS A 447 9.54 -9.89 14.66
N LEU A 448 9.78 -9.39 13.45
CA LEU A 448 10.40 -8.10 13.20
C LEU A 448 9.43 -6.91 13.38
N GLU A 449 8.20 -6.96 12.86
CA GLU A 449 7.17 -5.93 13.09
C GLU A 449 6.85 -5.80 14.59
N THR A 450 6.73 -6.91 15.31
CA THR A 450 6.47 -6.88 16.76
C THR A 450 7.70 -6.41 17.56
N GLY A 451 8.91 -6.83 17.18
CA GLY A 451 10.17 -6.48 17.85
C GLY A 451 10.67 -7.57 18.80
N GLN A 452 10.53 -8.83 18.40
CA GLN A 452 10.99 -10.01 19.13
C GLN A 452 12.49 -10.30 18.93
N TYR A 453 13.10 -9.76 17.87
CA TYR A 453 14.56 -9.77 17.70
C TYR A 453 15.20 -8.72 18.62
N ALA A 454 16.17 -9.16 19.43
CA ALA A 454 16.88 -8.29 20.38
C ALA A 454 18.02 -7.51 19.70
N ASP A 455 18.60 -8.14 18.68
CA ASP A 455 19.78 -7.76 17.91
C ASP A 455 19.75 -8.44 16.52
N LEU A 456 20.65 -8.05 15.62
CA LEU A 456 20.76 -8.60 14.27
C LEU A 456 21.10 -10.11 14.26
N ASP A 457 21.87 -10.62 15.23
CA ASP A 457 22.29 -12.02 15.23
C ASP A 457 21.12 -12.96 15.55
N SER A 458 20.19 -12.56 16.43
CA SER A 458 18.94 -13.27 16.69
C SER A 458 18.02 -13.39 15.47
N PHE A 459 18.13 -12.46 14.51
CA PHE A 459 17.44 -12.53 13.21
C PHE A 459 18.19 -13.41 12.21
N ILE A 460 19.52 -13.37 12.19
CA ILE A 460 20.34 -14.23 11.32
C ILE A 460 20.11 -15.71 11.66
N VAL A 461 19.99 -16.08 12.94
CA VAL A 461 19.70 -17.45 13.38
C VAL A 461 18.37 -17.96 12.81
N ASP A 462 17.30 -17.17 12.91
CA ASP A 462 16.01 -17.51 12.28
C ASP A 462 16.14 -17.63 10.75
N ALA A 463 16.86 -16.70 10.11
CA ALA A 463 17.04 -16.69 8.66
C ALA A 463 17.83 -17.92 8.15
N GLN A 464 18.80 -18.39 8.93
CA GLN A 464 19.51 -19.65 8.67
C GLN A 464 18.58 -20.85 8.88
N LEU A 465 17.81 -20.86 9.97
CA LEU A 465 16.87 -21.94 10.32
C LEU A 465 15.85 -22.23 9.21
N VAL A 466 15.37 -21.21 8.48
CA VAL A 466 14.54 -21.38 7.27
C VAL A 466 15.21 -22.32 6.26
N PHE A 467 16.49 -22.11 5.97
CA PHE A 467 17.24 -22.86 4.97
C PHE A 467 17.78 -24.19 5.51
N GLU A 468 18.12 -24.27 6.80
CA GLU A 468 18.49 -25.52 7.46
C GLU A 468 17.32 -26.50 7.52
N ASN A 469 16.13 -26.06 7.95
CA ASN A 469 14.92 -26.87 7.92
C ASN A 469 14.62 -27.40 6.51
N ALA A 470 14.75 -26.55 5.49
CA ALA A 470 14.57 -26.93 4.11
C ALA A 470 15.60 -27.97 3.62
N LYS A 471 16.87 -27.84 4.03
CA LYS A 471 17.94 -28.81 3.73
C LYS A 471 17.83 -30.13 4.51
N VAL A 472 17.21 -30.10 5.69
CA VAL A 472 16.97 -31.29 6.54
C VAL A 472 15.79 -32.11 6.02
N TYR A 473 14.69 -31.45 5.62
CA TYR A 473 13.49 -32.15 5.14
C TYR A 473 13.59 -32.61 3.67
N ASN A 474 14.27 -31.85 2.79
CA ASN A 474 14.29 -32.12 1.34
C ASN A 474 15.63 -32.70 0.87
N PRO A 475 15.65 -33.77 0.05
CA PRO A 475 16.88 -34.28 -0.57
C PRO A 475 17.63 -33.27 -1.47
N GLU A 476 18.94 -33.47 -1.64
CA GLU A 476 19.86 -32.49 -2.27
C GLU A 476 19.60 -32.21 -3.75
N ASP A 477 18.96 -33.16 -4.44
CA ASP A 477 18.55 -33.07 -5.84
C ASP A 477 17.27 -32.26 -6.05
N THR A 478 16.48 -32.01 -5.00
CA THR A 478 15.23 -31.25 -5.09
C THR A 478 15.45 -29.76 -5.39
N ILE A 479 14.43 -29.13 -5.98
CA ILE A 479 14.38 -27.68 -6.17
C ILE A 479 14.39 -26.91 -4.83
N TYR A 480 13.90 -27.53 -3.75
CA TYR A 480 13.82 -26.94 -2.41
C TYR A 480 15.19 -26.83 -1.74
N TYR A 481 15.98 -27.91 -1.70
CA TYR A 481 17.34 -27.89 -1.17
C TYR A 481 18.24 -26.95 -2.01
N LYS A 482 18.18 -27.06 -3.35
CA LYS A 482 18.94 -26.18 -4.26
C LYS A 482 18.56 -24.71 -4.09
N GLY A 483 17.28 -24.41 -3.85
CA GLY A 483 16.80 -23.08 -3.49
C GLY A 483 17.37 -22.60 -2.15
N ALA A 484 17.30 -23.44 -1.11
CA ALA A 484 17.79 -23.12 0.23
C ALA A 484 19.29 -22.79 0.23
N VAL A 485 20.14 -23.60 -0.42
CA VAL A 485 21.59 -23.35 -0.56
C VAL A 485 21.88 -22.03 -1.28
N LYS A 486 21.06 -21.63 -2.27
CA LYS A 486 21.24 -20.34 -2.95
C LYS A 486 20.76 -19.16 -2.10
N MET A 487 19.61 -19.29 -1.43
CA MET A 487 19.07 -18.26 -0.52
C MET A 487 19.98 -18.02 0.69
N GLU A 488 20.56 -19.09 1.24
CA GLU A 488 21.56 -19.04 2.31
C GLU A 488 22.80 -18.24 1.90
N ARG A 489 23.30 -18.41 0.67
CA ARG A 489 24.38 -17.57 0.14
C ARG A 489 23.97 -16.09 0.04
N VAL A 490 22.75 -15.80 -0.44
CA VAL A 490 22.23 -14.43 -0.49
C VAL A 490 22.17 -13.83 0.93
N LEU A 491 21.71 -14.57 1.93
CA LEU A 491 21.76 -14.13 3.33
C LEU A 491 23.20 -13.79 3.76
N MET A 492 24.18 -14.66 3.52
CA MET A 492 25.58 -14.40 3.89
C MET A 492 26.21 -13.20 3.17
N ASP A 493 25.87 -12.99 1.89
CA ASP A 493 26.32 -11.85 1.09
C ASP A 493 25.73 -10.53 1.62
N HIS A 494 24.49 -10.54 2.13
CA HIS A 494 23.89 -9.37 2.78
C HIS A 494 24.45 -9.14 4.20
N VAL A 495 24.61 -10.19 5.01
CA VAL A 495 25.15 -10.11 6.38
C VAL A 495 26.58 -9.57 6.39
N SER A 496 27.43 -10.02 5.47
CA SER A 496 28.81 -9.51 5.34
C SER A 496 28.82 -8.00 5.08
N ARG A 497 28.02 -7.52 4.11
CA ARG A 497 27.93 -6.08 3.80
C ARG A 497 27.45 -5.23 4.97
N VAL A 498 26.49 -5.71 5.76
CA VAL A 498 26.04 -4.98 6.96
C VAL A 498 27.14 -4.93 8.02
N ARG A 499 27.87 -6.03 8.23
CA ARG A 499 28.99 -6.12 9.17
C ARG A 499 30.27 -5.39 8.71
N GLU A 500 30.39 -5.04 7.43
CA GLU A 500 31.44 -4.16 6.89
C GLU A 500 31.12 -2.65 7.07
N ILE A 501 29.85 -2.31 7.35
CA ILE A 501 29.35 -0.93 7.52
C ILE A 501 29.17 -0.57 9.01
N SER A 502 29.26 -1.56 9.92
CA SER A 502 29.02 -1.44 11.38
C SER A 502 30.29 -1.22 12.19
#